data_AF-W3XP20-F1
#
_entry.id   AF-W3XP20-F1
#
_cell.length_a   1.000
_cell.length_b   1.000
_cell.length_c   1.000
_cell.angle_alpha   90.00
_cell.angle_beta   90.00
_cell.angle_gamma   90.00
#
_symmetry.space_group_name_H-M   'P 1'
#
loop_
_entity.id
_entity.type
_entity.pdbx_description
1 polymer ?
#
loop_
_entity_poly.entity_id
_entity_poly.type
_entity_poly.pdbx_seq_one_letter_code
_entity_poly.pdbx_strand_id
1 'polypeptide(L)'
;MRIFAFVSGLFSLVALIAALLCLLAGQRLGFMEDADILTITVSAAGKAQLLNGTTSGETSVVGSQLEGLTAQTGVNDWFALHVMNYCKGSNANSTSAASESCSDTVPFFSFDTISIIDSELQQGVNLSTRGVDVGMSISASGWPSEISDISGKVMTAYKVMFFMLCMGIAASGVEAIASLLVMAMDARPYGHGALVSLINLVLSLIAFLGLGLASAIITGTMFTFVNTINSQGSDIGLSATKGMKFLCMTWLATILMCLAALAWVLDFFAERRNKRRLGDYAARTTELESYKDRERALKMEERLMKKRMALDRKISEAQRYKNHEGEMGVSLKPLPVETSSSVAAREVGDNVHAPTSKKSLEDIDRPEPLHNRPRVVQVEFV
;
A
#
# COMPACT_ATOMS: atom_id res chain seq x y z
N MET A 1 13.45 10.26 9.20
CA MET A 1 13.42 9.31 8.08
C MET A 1 13.20 7.90 8.64
N ARG A 2 14.17 7.28 9.32
CA ARG A 2 14.01 5.94 9.96
C ARG A 2 12.80 5.75 10.89
N ILE A 3 12.46 6.77 11.68
CA ILE A 3 11.33 6.69 12.62
C ILE A 3 9.99 6.59 11.87
N PHE A 4 9.84 7.26 10.72
CA PHE A 4 8.57 7.23 9.98
C PHE A 4 8.34 5.86 9.33
N ALA A 5 9.37 5.28 8.70
CA ALA A 5 9.27 3.93 8.14
C ALA A 5 9.01 2.86 9.21
N PHE A 6 9.66 2.97 10.39
CA PHE A 6 9.42 2.07 11.50
C PHE A 6 8.00 2.20 12.08
N VAL A 7 7.56 3.43 12.36
CA VAL A 7 6.22 3.70 12.89
C VAL A 7 5.14 3.24 11.91
N SER A 8 5.32 3.55 10.63
CA SER A 8 4.40 3.13 9.58
C SER A 8 4.35 1.60 9.47
N GLY A 9 5.50 0.94 9.40
CA GLY A 9 5.57 -0.53 9.36
C GLY A 9 4.91 -1.19 10.57
N LEU A 10 5.06 -0.62 11.76
CA LEU A 10 4.40 -1.13 12.97
C LEU A 10 2.87 -0.96 12.88
N PHE A 11 2.38 0.20 12.46
CA PHE A 11 0.94 0.44 12.29
C PHE A 11 0.33 -0.46 11.22
N SER A 12 1.00 -0.62 10.09
CA SER A 12 0.56 -1.49 8.99
C SER A 12 0.57 -2.96 9.39
N LEU A 13 1.54 -3.40 10.21
CA LEU A 13 1.55 -4.75 10.77
C LEU A 13 0.38 -4.99 11.74
N VAL A 14 0.12 -4.07 12.66
CA VAL A 14 -0.99 -4.19 13.62
C VAL A 14 -2.34 -4.14 12.88
N ALA A 15 -2.48 -3.26 11.89
CA ALA A 15 -3.68 -3.18 11.05
C ALA A 15 -3.89 -4.45 10.22
N LEU A 16 -2.82 -5.03 9.66
CA LEU A 16 -2.85 -6.31 8.94
C LEU A 16 -3.35 -7.44 9.85
N ILE A 17 -2.80 -7.55 11.06
CA ILE A 17 -3.21 -8.56 12.03
C ILE A 17 -4.70 -8.37 12.36
N ALA A 18 -5.13 -7.15 12.71
CA ALA A 18 -6.53 -6.87 13.01
C ALA A 18 -7.47 -7.19 11.84
N ALA A 19 -7.09 -6.86 10.61
CA ALA A 19 -7.90 -7.15 9.43
C ALA A 19 -7.97 -8.66 9.11
N LEU A 20 -6.87 -9.40 9.30
CA LEU A 20 -6.86 -10.87 9.16
C LEU A 20 -7.70 -11.54 10.25
N LEU A 21 -7.63 -11.04 11.49
CA LEU A 21 -8.48 -11.53 12.58
C LEU A 21 -9.96 -11.30 12.29
N CYS A 22 -10.34 -10.13 11.76
CA CYS A 22 -11.71 -9.86 11.32
C CYS A 22 -12.16 -10.76 10.15
N LEU A 23 -11.25 -11.05 9.21
CA LEU A 23 -11.55 -11.91 8.06
C LEU A 23 -11.75 -13.38 8.45
N LEU A 24 -10.94 -13.87 9.39
CA LEU A 24 -10.91 -15.27 9.84
C LEU A 24 -11.74 -15.52 11.11
N ALA A 25 -12.43 -14.51 11.63
CA ALA A 25 -13.32 -14.65 12.79
C ALA A 25 -14.37 -15.73 12.52
N GLY A 26 -14.60 -16.60 13.50
CA GLY A 26 -15.58 -17.69 13.39
C GLY A 26 -15.14 -18.89 12.55
N GLN A 27 -13.91 -18.93 12.02
CA GLN A 27 -13.44 -20.07 11.21
C GLN A 27 -13.48 -21.41 11.96
N ARG A 28 -13.33 -21.39 13.29
CA ARG A 28 -13.43 -22.55 14.17
C ARG A 28 -14.10 -22.16 15.47
N LEU A 29 -14.72 -23.14 16.11
CA LEU A 29 -15.17 -23.05 17.50
C LEU A 29 -14.01 -22.59 18.41
N GLY A 30 -14.28 -21.61 19.26
CA GLY A 30 -13.37 -20.94 20.18
C GLY A 30 -12.51 -19.83 19.55
N PHE A 31 -12.52 -19.66 18.22
CA PHE A 31 -11.68 -18.66 17.55
C PHE A 31 -12.47 -17.38 17.25
N MET A 32 -12.35 -16.40 18.15
CA MET A 32 -12.95 -15.06 17.99
C MET A 32 -14.46 -15.08 17.67
N GLU A 33 -15.22 -15.91 18.40
CA GLU A 33 -16.67 -16.01 18.23
C GLU A 33 -17.40 -14.68 18.52
N ASP A 34 -16.91 -13.91 19.50
CA ASP A 34 -17.48 -12.60 19.85
C ASP A 34 -17.11 -11.47 18.84
N ALA A 35 -16.34 -11.78 17.79
CA ALA A 35 -16.02 -10.84 16.71
C ALA A 35 -16.97 -11.06 15.52
N ASP A 36 -18.24 -11.23 15.82
CA ASP A 36 -19.33 -11.23 14.86
C ASP A 36 -19.59 -9.80 14.36
N ILE A 37 -20.16 -9.70 13.17
CA ILE A 37 -20.67 -8.47 12.58
C ILE A 37 -22.01 -8.13 13.22
N LEU A 38 -22.86 -9.14 13.38
CA LEU A 38 -24.16 -9.05 14.03
C LEU A 38 -24.58 -10.44 14.49
N THR A 39 -25.39 -10.47 15.53
CA THR A 39 -25.98 -11.70 16.05
C THR A 39 -27.50 -11.60 15.97
N ILE A 40 -28.13 -12.59 15.36
CA ILE A 40 -29.59 -12.73 15.28
C ILE A 40 -30.01 -13.74 16.35
N THR A 41 -30.95 -13.36 17.21
CA THR A 41 -31.56 -14.24 18.21
C THR A 41 -32.99 -14.55 17.82
N VAL A 42 -33.37 -15.83 17.90
CA VAL A 42 -34.72 -16.33 17.65
C VAL A 42 -35.35 -16.72 18.97
N SER A 43 -36.45 -16.08 19.34
CA SER A 43 -37.21 -16.43 20.54
C SER A 43 -38.03 -17.72 20.34
N ALA A 44 -38.47 -18.33 21.44
CA ALA A 44 -39.35 -19.50 21.40
C ALA A 44 -40.64 -19.23 20.59
N ALA A 45 -41.21 -18.03 20.68
CA ALA A 45 -42.36 -17.61 19.89
C ALA A 45 -42.05 -17.55 18.39
N GLY A 46 -40.85 -17.06 18.03
CA GLY A 46 -40.41 -17.04 16.63
C GLY A 46 -40.17 -18.44 16.06
N LYS A 47 -39.58 -19.35 16.85
CA LYS A 47 -39.46 -20.76 16.46
C LYS A 47 -40.83 -21.40 16.21
N ALA A 48 -41.79 -21.17 17.08
CA ALA A 48 -43.17 -21.65 16.93
C ALA A 48 -43.83 -21.14 15.63
N GLN A 49 -43.65 -19.86 15.29
CA GLN A 49 -44.21 -19.29 14.06
C GLN A 49 -43.52 -19.80 12.80
N LEU A 50 -42.18 -19.95 12.83
CA LEU A 50 -41.41 -20.54 11.72
C LEU A 50 -41.82 -21.99 11.42
N LEU A 51 -42.27 -22.73 12.44
CA LEU A 51 -42.69 -24.13 12.34
C LEU A 51 -44.16 -24.35 11.99
N ASN A 52 -45.03 -23.35 12.19
CA ASN A 52 -46.47 -23.49 11.97
C ASN A 52 -46.98 -22.78 10.71
N GLY A 53 -46.12 -22.02 10.01
CA GLY A 53 -46.37 -21.60 8.64
C GLY A 53 -47.73 -20.93 8.47
N THR A 54 -47.90 -19.76 9.09
CA THR A 54 -49.13 -18.94 9.01
C THR A 54 -50.32 -19.53 9.77
N THR A 55 -50.55 -19.05 11.00
CA THR A 55 -51.92 -18.76 11.47
C THR A 55 -51.90 -17.45 12.26
N SER A 56 -51.89 -16.36 11.50
CA SER A 56 -52.42 -15.09 11.97
C SER A 56 -53.92 -15.31 12.27
N GLY A 57 -54.23 -15.53 13.54
CA GLY A 57 -55.59 -15.73 14.03
C GLY A 57 -55.82 -17.15 14.54
N GLU A 58 -56.04 -17.26 15.85
CA GLU A 58 -56.46 -18.47 16.59
C GLU A 58 -55.37 -19.51 16.92
N THR A 59 -54.63 -19.27 18.00
CA THR A 59 -53.99 -20.35 18.78
C THR A 59 -54.28 -20.15 20.26
N SER A 60 -55.52 -20.48 20.67
CA SER A 60 -55.87 -20.72 22.08
C SER A 60 -55.66 -22.18 22.50
N VAL A 61 -55.03 -23.00 21.66
CA VAL A 61 -54.70 -24.39 21.97
C VAL A 61 -53.30 -24.67 21.44
N VAL A 62 -52.55 -25.49 22.18
CA VAL A 62 -51.17 -25.94 21.92
C VAL A 62 -50.03 -25.06 22.51
N GLY A 63 -50.17 -24.60 23.75
CA GLY A 63 -49.02 -24.12 24.54
C GLY A 63 -48.09 -25.25 25.00
N SER A 64 -48.63 -26.43 25.34
CA SER A 64 -47.88 -27.50 26.01
C SER A 64 -47.30 -28.58 25.08
N GLN A 65 -47.82 -28.78 23.87
CA GLN A 65 -47.19 -29.71 22.90
C GLN A 65 -46.15 -28.99 22.03
N LEU A 66 -46.20 -27.66 21.97
CA LEU A 66 -45.28 -26.84 21.20
C LEU A 66 -43.94 -26.65 21.91
N GLU A 67 -43.91 -26.61 23.24
CA GLU A 67 -42.66 -26.65 24.02
C GLU A 67 -41.87 -27.95 23.77
N GLY A 68 -42.58 -29.08 23.60
CA GLY A 68 -41.97 -30.37 23.25
C GLY A 68 -41.44 -30.43 21.81
N LEU A 69 -42.13 -29.78 20.86
CA LEU A 69 -41.67 -29.62 19.48
C LEU A 69 -40.49 -28.65 19.39
N THR A 70 -40.51 -27.52 20.09
CA THR A 70 -39.46 -26.49 20.06
C THR A 70 -38.14 -26.99 20.68
N ALA A 71 -38.20 -27.92 21.63
CA ALA A 71 -37.03 -28.62 22.18
C ALA A 71 -36.46 -29.70 21.24
N GLN A 72 -37.23 -30.14 20.23
CA GLN A 72 -36.86 -31.22 19.31
C GLN A 72 -36.55 -30.73 17.88
N THR A 73 -36.89 -29.49 17.51
CA THR A 73 -36.84 -29.04 16.11
C THR A 73 -35.44 -28.68 15.59
N GLY A 74 -34.39 -28.80 16.40
CA GLY A 74 -33.00 -28.57 15.97
C GLY A 74 -32.68 -27.13 15.53
N VAL A 75 -33.64 -26.20 15.66
CA VAL A 75 -33.44 -24.78 15.33
C VAL A 75 -32.63 -24.12 16.43
N ASN A 76 -31.51 -23.51 16.07
CA ASN A 76 -30.63 -22.82 17.00
C ASN A 76 -31.26 -21.52 17.53
N ASP A 77 -30.93 -21.12 18.75
CA ASP A 77 -31.47 -19.91 19.40
C ASP A 77 -30.82 -18.63 18.87
N TRP A 78 -29.57 -18.72 18.40
CA TRP A 78 -28.85 -17.55 17.91
C TRP A 78 -27.90 -17.93 16.77
N PHE A 79 -27.66 -16.94 15.92
CA PHE A 79 -26.77 -17.00 14.77
C PHE A 79 -25.85 -15.78 14.78
N ALA A 80 -24.56 -16.00 14.96
CA ALA A 80 -23.53 -14.97 14.82
C ALA A 80 -23.00 -14.95 13.39
N LEU A 81 -23.05 -13.79 12.76
CA LEU A 81 -22.61 -13.58 11.39
C LEU A 81 -21.17 -13.07 11.35
N HIS A 82 -20.30 -13.72 10.60
CA HIS A 82 -18.93 -13.26 10.33
C HIS A 82 -18.74 -12.92 8.85
N VAL A 83 -17.55 -12.44 8.48
CA VAL A 83 -17.26 -11.99 7.11
C VAL A 83 -17.35 -13.13 6.08
N MET A 84 -16.93 -14.34 6.46
CA MET A 84 -16.83 -15.49 5.55
C MET A 84 -17.71 -16.68 5.95
N ASN A 85 -18.36 -16.64 7.12
CA ASN A 85 -19.20 -17.72 7.60
C ASN A 85 -20.18 -17.21 8.67
N TYR A 86 -20.87 -18.14 9.31
CA TYR A 86 -21.72 -17.89 10.46
C TYR A 86 -21.55 -19.02 11.47
N CYS A 87 -21.74 -18.71 12.74
CA CYS A 87 -21.78 -19.66 13.84
C CYS A 87 -23.18 -19.69 14.44
N LYS A 88 -23.57 -20.84 14.99
CA LYS A 88 -24.89 -21.08 15.58
C LYS A 88 -24.76 -21.75 16.94
N GLY A 89 -25.71 -21.49 17.82
CA GLY A 89 -25.78 -22.16 19.12
C GLY A 89 -27.17 -22.12 19.75
N SER A 90 -27.35 -22.95 20.78
CA SER A 90 -28.57 -23.00 21.60
C SER A 90 -28.31 -22.35 22.97
N ASN A 91 -29.37 -21.92 23.65
CA ASN A 91 -29.37 -21.26 24.96
C ASN A 91 -28.81 -19.83 25.02
N ALA A 92 -29.45 -18.90 24.30
CA ALA A 92 -29.11 -17.46 24.30
C ALA A 92 -29.16 -16.77 25.70
N ASN A 93 -29.76 -17.42 26.72
CA ASN A 93 -29.93 -16.86 28.06
C ASN A 93 -28.84 -17.27 29.07
N SER A 94 -27.83 -18.04 28.64
CA SER A 94 -26.70 -18.40 29.48
C SER A 94 -25.57 -17.37 29.32
N THR A 95 -24.90 -17.02 30.42
CA THR A 95 -23.77 -16.07 30.48
C THR A 95 -22.54 -16.47 29.65
N SER A 96 -22.63 -17.58 28.92
CA SER A 96 -21.65 -18.10 27.99
C SER A 96 -22.41 -18.91 26.94
N ALA A 97 -23.13 -18.22 26.05
CA ALA A 97 -23.69 -18.82 24.85
C ALA A 97 -22.53 -19.28 23.95
N ALA A 98 -21.97 -20.45 24.26
CA ALA A 98 -20.90 -21.04 23.47
C ALA A 98 -21.46 -21.44 22.11
N SER A 99 -20.72 -21.16 21.03
CA SER A 99 -21.09 -21.68 19.72
C SER A 99 -21.13 -23.21 19.77
N GLU A 100 -22.13 -23.81 19.14
CA GLU A 100 -22.26 -25.27 19.03
C GLU A 100 -21.65 -25.77 17.72
N SER A 101 -21.83 -25.00 16.65
CA SER A 101 -21.31 -25.32 15.32
C SER A 101 -21.12 -24.06 14.49
N CYS A 102 -20.16 -24.08 13.57
CA CYS A 102 -19.93 -23.01 12.60
C CYS A 102 -19.98 -23.58 11.18
N SER A 103 -20.50 -22.78 10.26
CA SER A 103 -20.55 -23.13 8.85
C SER A 103 -19.17 -23.07 8.21
N ASP A 104 -19.00 -23.80 7.11
CA ASP A 104 -17.79 -23.78 6.31
C ASP A 104 -17.46 -22.38 5.81
N THR A 105 -16.18 -22.04 5.84
CA THR A 105 -15.69 -20.74 5.38
C THR A 105 -15.76 -20.67 3.86
N VAL A 106 -16.64 -19.80 3.34
CA VAL A 106 -16.79 -19.62 1.88
C VAL A 106 -16.34 -18.21 1.46
N PRO A 107 -15.51 -18.09 0.41
CA PRO A 107 -15.20 -16.78 -0.15
C PRO A 107 -16.46 -16.17 -0.77
N PHE A 108 -16.61 -14.85 -0.68
CA PHE A 108 -17.83 -14.15 -1.13
C PHE A 108 -19.10 -14.59 -0.41
N PHE A 109 -18.97 -14.98 0.85
CA PHE A 109 -20.11 -15.31 1.66
C PHE A 109 -21.15 -14.19 1.61
N SER A 110 -22.36 -14.58 1.25
CA SER A 110 -23.53 -13.73 1.30
C SER A 110 -24.53 -14.40 2.20
N PHE A 111 -24.89 -13.73 3.28
CA PHE A 111 -25.92 -14.23 4.17
C PHE A 111 -27.29 -14.06 3.50
N ASP A 112 -27.83 -15.16 3.02
CA ASP A 112 -29.25 -15.25 2.67
C ASP A 112 -29.96 -15.92 3.84
N THR A 113 -30.54 -15.07 4.70
CA THR A 113 -31.24 -15.47 5.91
C THR A 113 -32.29 -16.54 5.65
N ILE A 114 -32.95 -16.49 4.48
CA ILE A 114 -34.04 -17.40 4.14
C ILE A 114 -33.49 -18.80 3.85
N SER A 115 -32.51 -18.91 2.96
CA SER A 115 -31.97 -20.22 2.58
C SER A 115 -31.18 -20.90 3.70
N ILE A 116 -30.48 -20.14 4.54
CA ILE A 116 -29.76 -20.69 5.70
C ILE A 116 -30.76 -21.26 6.71
N ILE A 117 -31.80 -20.50 7.08
CA ILE A 117 -32.80 -20.97 8.05
C ILE A 117 -33.63 -22.13 7.46
N ASP A 118 -34.01 -22.07 6.17
CA ASP A 118 -34.78 -23.12 5.49
C ASP A 118 -34.00 -24.44 5.39
N SER A 119 -32.70 -24.39 5.07
CA SER A 119 -31.86 -25.60 5.01
C SER A 119 -31.65 -26.26 6.37
N GLU A 120 -31.51 -25.47 7.43
CA GLU A 120 -31.37 -25.95 8.81
C GLU A 120 -32.69 -26.53 9.34
N LEU A 121 -33.82 -25.90 9.00
CA LEU A 121 -35.15 -26.42 9.30
C LEU A 121 -35.41 -27.77 8.63
N GLN A 122 -35.04 -27.92 7.34
CA GLN A 122 -35.22 -29.18 6.62
C GLN A 122 -34.37 -30.31 7.20
N GLN A 123 -33.16 -30.03 7.71
CA GLN A 123 -32.33 -31.03 8.38
C GLN A 123 -32.89 -31.42 9.75
N GLY A 124 -33.35 -30.44 10.55
CA GLY A 124 -33.98 -30.68 11.85
C GLY A 124 -35.29 -31.46 11.76
N VAL A 125 -36.11 -31.18 10.75
CA VAL A 125 -37.37 -31.89 10.49
C VAL A 125 -37.12 -33.34 10.07
N ASN A 126 -36.22 -33.59 9.10
CA ASN A 126 -35.93 -34.96 8.63
C ASN A 126 -35.40 -35.91 9.73
N LEU A 127 -34.73 -35.38 10.75
CA LEU A 127 -34.28 -36.16 11.92
C LEU A 127 -35.42 -36.45 12.92
N SER A 128 -36.44 -35.59 12.96
CA SER A 128 -37.50 -35.60 13.97
C SER A 128 -38.78 -36.30 13.49
N THR A 129 -39.06 -36.27 12.19
CA THR A 129 -40.26 -36.88 11.61
C THR A 129 -39.95 -38.20 10.93
N ARG A 130 -39.86 -39.25 11.75
CA ARG A 130 -40.10 -40.63 11.33
C ARG A 130 -41.61 -40.81 11.02
N GLY A 131 -42.14 -40.09 10.02
CA GLY A 131 -43.47 -40.30 9.45
C GLY A 131 -44.46 -39.12 9.38
N VAL A 132 -44.03 -37.86 9.51
CA VAL A 132 -44.92 -36.69 9.27
C VAL A 132 -44.25 -35.72 8.30
N ASP A 133 -44.75 -35.68 7.06
CA ASP A 133 -44.31 -34.75 6.03
C ASP A 133 -44.88 -33.36 6.32
N VAL A 134 -44.15 -32.56 7.11
CA VAL A 134 -44.38 -31.12 7.20
C VAL A 134 -43.56 -30.48 6.09
N GLY A 135 -44.16 -30.38 4.89
CA GLY A 135 -43.58 -29.65 3.75
C GLY A 135 -43.52 -28.15 4.06
N MET A 136 -42.54 -27.75 4.85
CA MET A 136 -42.35 -26.39 5.31
C MET A 136 -41.33 -25.69 4.43
N SER A 137 -41.81 -25.03 3.38
CA SER A 137 -41.01 -24.09 2.61
C SER A 137 -41.36 -22.68 3.09
N ILE A 138 -40.37 -21.97 3.66
CA ILE A 138 -40.52 -20.57 4.11
C ILE A 138 -40.92 -19.62 2.96
N SER A 139 -40.83 -20.10 1.72
CA SER A 139 -41.28 -19.44 0.49
C SER A 139 -42.75 -18.99 0.50
N ALA A 140 -43.59 -19.51 1.40
CA ALA A 140 -45.04 -19.28 1.39
C ALA A 140 -45.61 -18.49 2.58
N SER A 141 -44.83 -18.19 3.63
CA SER A 141 -45.36 -17.60 4.87
C SER A 141 -44.82 -16.19 5.12
N GLY A 142 -45.56 -15.17 4.68
CA GLY A 142 -45.56 -13.83 5.29
C GLY A 142 -44.27 -13.01 5.33
N TRP A 143 -43.20 -13.39 4.63
CA TRP A 143 -41.98 -12.57 4.58
C TRP A 143 -42.27 -11.22 3.91
N PRO A 144 -42.06 -10.07 4.59
CA PRO A 144 -42.31 -8.77 3.99
C PRO A 144 -41.42 -8.57 2.76
N SER A 145 -42.01 -8.10 1.65
CA SER A 145 -41.30 -7.83 0.39
C SER A 145 -40.13 -6.85 0.54
N GLU A 146 -40.12 -6.08 1.61
CA GLU A 146 -39.04 -5.16 1.97
C GLU A 146 -37.78 -5.90 2.44
N ILE A 147 -37.90 -7.04 3.14
CA ILE A 147 -36.75 -7.80 3.62
C ILE A 147 -36.07 -8.56 2.47
N SER A 148 -36.83 -9.01 1.47
CA SER A 148 -36.27 -9.65 0.26
C SER A 148 -35.59 -8.66 -0.71
N ASP A 149 -36.05 -7.40 -0.79
CA ASP A 149 -35.33 -6.34 -1.52
C ASP A 149 -34.06 -5.90 -0.78
N ILE A 150 -34.12 -5.84 0.55
CA ILE A 150 -32.94 -5.55 1.39
C ILE A 150 -31.91 -6.67 1.30
N SER A 151 -32.32 -7.94 1.30
CA SER A 151 -31.37 -9.06 1.22
C SER A 151 -30.54 -9.03 -0.07
N GLY A 152 -31.15 -8.69 -1.22
CA GLY A 152 -30.42 -8.52 -2.48
C GLY A 152 -29.39 -7.38 -2.46
N LYS A 153 -29.76 -6.23 -1.87
CA LYS A 153 -28.86 -5.07 -1.69
C LYS A 153 -27.73 -5.38 -0.71
N VAL A 154 -28.05 -6.03 0.40
CA VAL A 154 -27.11 -6.44 1.44
C VAL A 154 -26.12 -7.47 0.89
N MET A 155 -26.60 -8.48 0.17
CA MET A 155 -25.76 -9.49 -0.50
C MET A 155 -24.76 -8.86 -1.48
N THR A 156 -25.20 -7.87 -2.27
CA THR A 156 -24.31 -7.14 -3.18
C THR A 156 -23.27 -6.33 -2.39
N ALA A 157 -23.68 -5.67 -1.31
CA ALA A 157 -22.79 -4.89 -0.45
C ALA A 157 -21.72 -5.76 0.23
N TYR A 158 -22.07 -6.96 0.72
CA TYR A 158 -21.13 -7.92 1.32
C TYR A 158 -20.07 -8.39 0.32
N LYS A 159 -20.46 -8.67 -0.94
CA LYS A 159 -19.49 -9.04 -1.99
C LYS A 159 -18.48 -7.92 -2.24
N VAL A 160 -18.95 -6.68 -2.38
CA VAL A 160 -18.08 -5.50 -2.58
C VAL A 160 -17.16 -5.29 -1.38
N MET A 161 -17.70 -5.38 -0.17
CA MET A 161 -16.93 -5.29 1.07
C MET A 161 -15.81 -6.33 1.11
N PHE A 162 -16.10 -7.60 0.79
CA PHE A 162 -15.09 -8.67 0.78
C PHE A 162 -13.95 -8.36 -0.19
N PHE A 163 -14.26 -7.88 -1.41
CA PHE A 163 -13.22 -7.48 -2.36
C PHE A 163 -12.38 -6.31 -1.84
N MET A 164 -13.00 -5.27 -1.27
CA MET A 164 -12.30 -4.11 -0.71
C MET A 164 -11.42 -4.49 0.49
N LEU A 165 -11.92 -5.39 1.34
CA LEU A 165 -11.18 -5.91 2.49
C LEU A 165 -9.95 -6.70 2.03
N CYS A 166 -10.09 -7.60 1.06
CA CYS A 166 -8.97 -8.36 0.49
C CYS A 166 -7.92 -7.45 -0.18
N MET A 167 -8.34 -6.43 -0.93
CA MET A 167 -7.42 -5.43 -1.50
C MET A 167 -6.68 -4.66 -0.40
N GLY A 168 -7.39 -4.25 0.65
CA GLY A 168 -6.81 -3.56 1.80
C GLY A 168 -5.78 -4.41 2.55
N ILE A 169 -6.12 -5.67 2.83
CA ILE A 169 -5.25 -6.66 3.48
C ILE A 169 -4.00 -6.90 2.65
N ALA A 170 -4.15 -7.18 1.35
CA ALA A 170 -3.02 -7.42 0.46
C ALA A 170 -2.08 -6.21 0.39
N ALA A 171 -2.64 -4.99 0.22
CA ALA A 171 -1.85 -3.77 0.19
C ALA A 171 -1.12 -3.52 1.53
N SER A 172 -1.80 -3.70 2.67
CA SER A 172 -1.18 -3.54 4.00
C SER A 172 -0.07 -4.58 4.25
N GLY A 173 -0.22 -5.81 3.75
CA GLY A 173 0.81 -6.84 3.84
C GLY A 173 2.04 -6.51 3.01
N VAL A 174 1.85 -6.08 1.76
CA VAL A 174 2.96 -5.65 0.90
C VAL A 174 3.67 -4.43 1.49
N GLU A 175 2.92 -3.48 2.05
CA GLU A 175 3.48 -2.30 2.71
C GLU A 175 4.26 -2.66 3.99
N ALA A 176 3.75 -3.58 4.83
CA ALA A 176 4.45 -4.02 6.02
C ALA A 176 5.80 -4.68 5.67
N ILE A 177 5.81 -5.53 4.63
CA ILE A 177 7.04 -6.15 4.11
C ILE A 177 7.98 -5.09 3.52
N ALA A 178 7.46 -4.18 2.71
CA ALA A 178 8.25 -3.12 2.11
C ALA A 178 8.87 -2.20 3.18
N SER A 179 8.13 -1.86 4.23
CA SER A 179 8.62 -1.09 5.38
C SER A 179 9.75 -1.80 6.11
N LEU A 180 9.64 -3.12 6.29
CA LEU A 180 10.68 -3.95 6.89
C LEU A 180 11.94 -4.01 6.01
N LEU A 181 11.77 -4.14 4.69
CA LEU A 181 12.89 -4.13 3.73
C LEU A 181 13.60 -2.78 3.69
N VAL A 182 12.84 -1.69 3.72
CA VAL A 182 13.34 -0.32 3.84
C VAL A 182 14.19 -0.21 5.10
N MET A 183 13.70 -0.64 6.26
CA MET A 183 14.49 -0.67 7.50
C MET A 183 15.76 -1.53 7.40
N ALA A 184 15.68 -2.71 6.80
CA ALA A 184 16.83 -3.62 6.66
C ALA A 184 17.91 -3.04 5.72
N MET A 185 17.50 -2.37 4.64
CA MET A 185 18.41 -1.74 3.69
C MET A 185 19.00 -0.43 4.21
N ASP A 186 18.28 0.31 5.06
CA ASP A 186 18.75 1.58 5.65
C ASP A 186 19.84 1.42 6.72
N ALA A 187 20.19 0.18 7.07
CA ALA A 187 21.45 -0.13 7.74
C ALA A 187 22.67 0.25 6.88
N ARG A 188 22.48 0.46 5.56
CA ARG A 188 23.50 0.98 4.65
C ARG A 188 23.41 2.51 4.50
N PRO A 189 24.53 3.21 4.23
CA PRO A 189 24.60 4.67 4.21
C PRO A 189 23.89 5.37 3.03
N TYR A 190 23.24 4.62 2.14
CA TYR A 190 22.52 5.16 0.99
C TYR A 190 21.03 5.26 1.32
N GLY A 191 20.58 6.46 1.70
CA GLY A 191 19.17 6.72 1.99
C GLY A 191 18.25 6.31 0.84
N HIS A 192 17.02 5.94 1.18
CA HIS A 192 16.03 5.47 0.22
C HIS A 192 15.66 6.57 -0.77
N GLY A 193 15.59 6.25 -2.06
CA GLY A 193 15.14 7.22 -3.06
C GLY A 193 13.66 7.60 -2.87
N ALA A 194 13.31 8.86 -3.18
CA ALA A 194 11.92 9.35 -3.20
C ALA A 194 10.89 8.44 -3.92
N LEU A 195 11.33 7.61 -4.87
CA LEU A 195 10.48 6.64 -5.55
C LEU A 195 9.99 5.53 -4.60
N VAL A 196 10.82 5.06 -3.68
CA VAL A 196 10.44 4.05 -2.68
C VAL A 196 9.42 4.62 -1.70
N SER A 197 9.62 5.87 -1.26
CA SER A 197 8.66 6.58 -0.41
C SER A 197 7.31 6.79 -1.12
N LEU A 198 7.33 7.11 -2.42
CA LEU A 198 6.12 7.23 -3.23
C LEU A 198 5.37 5.89 -3.39
N ILE A 199 6.08 4.79 -3.64
CA ILE A 199 5.44 3.46 -3.78
C ILE A 199 4.77 3.06 -2.47
N ASN A 200 5.45 3.21 -1.33
CA ASN A 200 4.86 2.88 -0.03
C ASN A 200 3.68 3.80 0.31
N LEU A 201 3.74 5.08 -0.06
CA LEU A 201 2.61 5.98 0.07
C LEU A 201 1.38 5.51 -0.73
N VAL A 202 1.57 5.09 -1.98
CA VAL A 202 0.48 4.56 -2.81
C VAL A 202 -0.10 3.28 -2.21
N LEU A 203 0.75 2.36 -1.75
CA LEU A 203 0.31 1.14 -1.07
C LEU A 203 -0.51 1.45 0.20
N SER A 204 -0.04 2.40 1.02
CA SER A 204 -0.73 2.84 2.24
C SER A 204 -2.09 3.45 1.94
N LEU A 205 -2.19 4.23 0.85
CA LEU A 205 -3.45 4.83 0.42
C LEU A 205 -4.43 3.76 -0.07
N ILE A 206 -3.97 2.76 -0.84
CA ILE A 206 -4.80 1.63 -1.27
C ILE A 206 -5.28 0.84 -0.06
N ALA A 207 -4.41 0.58 0.92
CA ALA A 207 -4.75 -0.11 2.15
C ALA A 207 -5.78 0.67 2.99
N PHE A 208 -5.55 1.96 3.21
CA PHE A 208 -6.47 2.85 3.93
C PHE A 208 -7.84 2.93 3.26
N LEU A 209 -7.87 3.14 1.93
CA LEU A 209 -9.14 3.22 1.20
C LEU A 209 -9.84 1.86 1.14
N GLY A 210 -9.12 0.76 0.92
CA GLY A 210 -9.69 -0.58 0.90
C GLY A 210 -10.34 -0.96 2.23
N LEU A 211 -9.58 -0.85 3.33
CA LEU A 211 -10.09 -1.16 4.68
C LEU A 211 -11.15 -0.15 5.14
N GLY A 212 -10.97 1.15 4.85
CA GLY A 212 -11.90 2.20 5.24
C GLY A 212 -13.24 2.11 4.52
N LEU A 213 -13.24 1.87 3.21
CA LEU A 213 -14.48 1.67 2.45
C LEU A 213 -15.18 0.37 2.86
N ALA A 214 -14.44 -0.72 3.07
CA ALA A 214 -15.02 -1.96 3.61
C ALA A 214 -15.66 -1.73 4.99
N SER A 215 -14.99 -1.02 5.90
CA SER A 215 -15.50 -0.69 7.23
C SER A 215 -16.73 0.23 7.18
N ALA A 216 -16.77 1.17 6.22
CA ALA A 216 -17.93 2.03 6.01
C ALA A 216 -19.15 1.25 5.49
N ILE A 217 -18.94 0.37 4.49
CA ILE A 217 -20.00 -0.48 3.94
C ILE A 217 -20.59 -1.36 5.03
N ILE A 218 -19.76 -2.07 5.80
CA ILE A 218 -20.25 -3.00 6.83
C ILE A 218 -20.96 -2.29 7.98
N THR A 219 -20.46 -1.11 8.35
CA THR A 219 -21.15 -0.28 9.35
C THR A 219 -22.53 0.11 8.82
N GLY A 220 -22.63 0.60 7.58
CA GLY A 220 -23.91 0.97 6.97
C GLY A 220 -24.89 -0.20 6.91
N THR A 221 -24.46 -1.35 6.39
CA THR A 221 -25.33 -2.53 6.26
C THR A 221 -25.74 -3.09 7.62
N MET A 222 -24.84 -3.13 8.60
CA MET A 222 -25.15 -3.61 9.95
C MET A 222 -26.22 -2.75 10.63
N PHE A 223 -26.13 -1.42 10.53
CA PHE A 223 -27.13 -0.53 11.12
C PHE A 223 -28.50 -0.70 10.46
N THR A 224 -28.56 -0.76 9.12
CA THR A 224 -29.81 -0.99 8.39
C THR A 224 -30.41 -2.35 8.75
N PHE A 225 -29.61 -3.41 8.72
CA PHE A 225 -30.05 -4.77 8.97
C PHE A 225 -30.61 -4.94 10.38
N VAL A 226 -29.89 -4.46 11.40
CA VAL A 226 -30.34 -4.53 12.80
C VAL A 226 -31.61 -3.72 13.02
N ASN A 227 -31.73 -2.53 12.41
CA ASN A 227 -32.93 -1.72 12.56
C ASN A 227 -34.15 -2.36 11.88
N THR A 228 -33.98 -2.91 10.68
CA THR A 228 -35.06 -3.61 9.95
C THR A 228 -35.50 -4.87 10.68
N ILE A 229 -34.57 -5.69 11.19
CA ILE A 229 -34.94 -6.88 11.96
C ILE A 229 -35.62 -6.50 13.26
N ASN A 230 -35.13 -5.52 14.00
CA ASN A 230 -35.77 -5.17 15.27
C ASN A 230 -37.14 -4.50 15.07
N SER A 231 -37.39 -3.81 13.95
CA SER A 231 -38.70 -3.22 13.68
C SER A 231 -39.73 -4.23 13.17
N GLN A 232 -39.36 -5.10 12.22
CA GLN A 232 -40.29 -6.05 11.59
C GLN A 232 -40.26 -7.44 12.23
N GLY A 233 -39.15 -7.79 12.88
CA GLY A 233 -38.90 -9.09 13.47
C GLY A 233 -39.53 -9.27 14.86
N SER A 234 -39.91 -8.18 15.55
CA SER A 234 -40.45 -8.28 16.91
C SER A 234 -41.76 -9.08 16.99
N ASP A 235 -42.62 -8.97 15.99
CA ASP A 235 -43.89 -9.70 15.89
C ASP A 235 -43.69 -11.20 15.63
N ILE A 236 -42.57 -11.54 14.99
CA ILE A 236 -42.15 -12.92 14.70
C ILE A 236 -41.06 -13.41 15.65
N GLY A 237 -40.83 -12.69 16.75
CA GLY A 237 -39.90 -13.11 17.79
C GLY A 237 -38.42 -13.16 17.37
N LEU A 238 -38.01 -12.39 16.37
CA LEU A 238 -36.62 -12.19 15.95
C LEU A 238 -36.07 -10.87 16.52
N SER A 239 -34.83 -10.92 17.01
CA SER A 239 -34.09 -9.70 17.37
C SER A 239 -32.66 -9.80 16.84
N ALA A 240 -32.08 -8.66 16.47
CA ALA A 240 -30.70 -8.57 16.02
C ALA A 240 -29.90 -7.60 16.90
N THR A 241 -28.66 -7.98 17.18
CA THR A 241 -27.71 -7.19 17.96
C THR A 241 -26.46 -6.93 17.12
N LYS A 242 -25.80 -5.80 17.37
CA LYS A 242 -24.63 -5.35 16.60
C LYS A 242 -23.35 -5.92 17.22
N GLY A 243 -22.44 -6.39 16.39
CA GLY A 243 -21.13 -6.89 16.80
C GLY A 243 -20.14 -5.76 17.06
N MET A 244 -20.01 -5.35 18.32
CA MET A 244 -19.23 -4.15 18.66
C MET A 244 -17.72 -4.37 18.67
N LYS A 245 -17.27 -5.60 18.95
CA LYS A 245 -15.85 -5.95 18.89
C LYS A 245 -15.33 -5.88 17.46
N PHE A 246 -16.07 -6.45 16.50
CA PHE A 246 -15.74 -6.38 15.07
C PHE A 246 -15.63 -4.93 14.60
N LEU A 247 -16.62 -4.10 14.89
CA LEU A 247 -16.63 -2.69 14.49
C LEU A 247 -15.44 -1.93 15.07
N CYS A 248 -15.10 -2.16 16.34
CA CYS A 248 -13.93 -1.54 16.95
C CYS A 248 -12.63 -1.96 16.24
N MET A 249 -12.47 -3.25 15.92
CA MET A 249 -11.28 -3.77 15.24
C MET A 249 -11.12 -3.23 13.81
N THR A 250 -12.19 -3.16 13.02
CA THR A 250 -12.10 -2.65 11.64
C THR A 250 -11.81 -1.15 11.59
N TRP A 251 -12.43 -0.36 12.48
CA TRP A 251 -12.13 1.07 12.60
C TRP A 251 -10.73 1.32 13.15
N LEU A 252 -10.27 0.51 14.10
CA LEU A 252 -8.89 0.57 14.59
C LEU A 252 -7.89 0.32 13.45
N ALA A 253 -8.08 -0.75 12.66
CA ALA A 253 -7.23 -1.04 11.51
C ALA A 253 -7.25 0.12 10.49
N THR A 254 -8.42 0.70 10.23
CA THR A 254 -8.57 1.86 9.32
C THR A 254 -7.81 3.08 9.82
N ILE A 255 -7.91 3.40 11.12
CA ILE A 255 -7.21 4.54 11.73
C ILE A 255 -5.69 4.31 11.69
N LEU A 256 -5.22 3.11 12.00
CA LEU A 256 -3.81 2.75 11.92
C LEU A 256 -3.26 2.92 10.50
N MET A 257 -3.99 2.45 9.48
CA MET A 257 -3.60 2.66 8.08
C MET A 257 -3.62 4.14 7.67
N CYS A 258 -4.54 4.95 8.22
CA CYS A 258 -4.54 6.40 8.01
C CYS A 258 -3.26 7.04 8.58
N LEU A 259 -2.86 6.65 9.79
CA LEU A 259 -1.63 7.13 10.42
C LEU A 259 -0.38 6.67 9.66
N ALA A 260 -0.37 5.44 9.14
CA ALA A 260 0.69 4.91 8.27
C ALA A 260 0.81 5.75 6.99
N ALA A 261 -0.32 6.02 6.31
CA ALA A 261 -0.33 6.88 5.13
C ALA A 261 0.20 8.29 5.44
N LEU A 262 -0.19 8.89 6.57
CA LEU A 262 0.33 10.20 7.00
C LEU A 262 1.84 10.15 7.26
N ALA A 263 2.36 9.08 7.86
CA ALA A 263 3.80 8.91 8.07
C ALA A 263 4.57 8.89 6.73
N TRP A 264 4.04 8.18 5.72
CA TRP A 264 4.62 8.15 4.37
C TRP A 264 4.50 9.47 3.63
N VAL A 265 3.41 10.23 3.81
CA VAL A 265 3.29 11.60 3.28
C VAL A 265 4.41 12.48 3.85
N LEU A 266 4.62 12.45 5.16
CA LEU A 266 5.66 13.23 5.82
C LEU A 266 7.07 12.81 5.37
N ASP A 267 7.31 11.50 5.21
CA ASP A 267 8.58 10.98 4.72
C ASP A 267 8.84 11.42 3.26
N PHE A 268 7.85 11.33 2.38
CA PHE A 268 7.95 11.78 0.99
C PHE A 268 8.30 13.26 0.89
N PHE A 269 7.66 14.12 1.69
CA PHE A 269 7.97 15.54 1.72
C PHE A 269 9.36 15.84 2.32
N ALA A 270 9.76 15.10 3.36
CA ALA A 270 11.10 15.23 3.94
C ALA A 270 12.20 14.83 2.94
N GLU A 271 11.99 13.75 2.19
CA GLU A 271 12.91 13.26 1.17
C GLU A 271 13.01 14.24 -0.01
N ARG A 272 11.86 14.74 -0.50
CA ARG A 272 11.85 15.78 -1.54
C ARG A 272 12.57 17.05 -1.11
N ARG A 273 12.45 17.44 0.17
CA ARG A 273 13.16 18.60 0.73
C ARG A 273 14.67 18.36 0.82
N ASN A 274 15.09 17.16 1.22
CA ASN A 274 16.51 16.81 1.29
C ASN A 274 17.18 16.75 -0.09
N LYS A 275 16.50 16.21 -1.11
CA LYS A 275 17.00 16.23 -2.49
C LYS A 275 17.23 17.64 -3.02
N ARG A 276 16.30 18.57 -2.74
CA ARG A 276 16.47 19.99 -3.11
C ARG A 276 17.70 20.60 -2.45
N ARG A 277 17.87 20.39 -1.13
CA ARG A 277 19.04 20.88 -0.39
C ARG A 277 20.35 20.31 -0.94
N LEU A 278 20.41 19.02 -1.23
CA LEU A 278 21.59 18.38 -1.83
C LEU A 278 21.91 18.95 -3.21
N GLY A 279 20.88 19.21 -4.03
CA GLY A 279 21.04 19.91 -5.31
C GLY A 279 21.60 21.32 -5.15
N ASP A 280 21.09 22.08 -4.17
CA ASP A 280 21.58 23.43 -3.86
C ASP A 280 23.04 23.41 -3.37
N TYR A 281 23.42 22.43 -2.54
CA TYR A 281 24.81 22.24 -2.12
C TYR A 281 25.72 21.88 -3.28
N ALA A 282 25.29 20.97 -4.16
CA ALA A 282 26.06 20.57 -5.34
C ALA A 282 26.25 21.76 -6.31
N ALA A 283 25.21 22.56 -6.55
CA ALA A 283 25.28 23.77 -7.36
C ALA A 283 26.24 24.80 -6.73
N ARG A 284 26.22 24.96 -5.41
CA ARG A 284 27.14 25.87 -4.73
C ARG A 284 28.60 25.41 -4.79
N THR A 285 28.84 24.09 -4.76
CA THR A 285 30.19 23.54 -4.91
C THR A 285 30.73 23.72 -6.33
N THR A 286 29.91 23.53 -7.35
CA THR A 286 30.33 23.75 -8.75
C THR A 286 30.58 25.23 -9.03
N GLU A 287 29.78 26.14 -8.46
CA GLU A 287 30.07 27.57 -8.49
C GLU A 287 31.42 27.90 -7.84
N LEU A 288 31.69 27.34 -6.65
CA LEU A 288 32.96 27.58 -5.94
C LEU A 288 34.17 27.05 -6.72
N GLU A 289 34.05 25.90 -7.39
CA GLU A 289 35.11 25.37 -8.27
C GLU A 289 35.33 26.28 -9.48
N SER A 290 34.26 26.76 -10.11
CA SER A 290 34.33 27.73 -11.21
C SER A 290 35.03 29.04 -10.80
N TYR A 291 34.74 29.56 -9.59
CA TYR A 291 35.44 30.73 -9.06
C TYR A 291 36.93 30.48 -8.83
N LYS A 292 37.30 29.32 -8.27
CA LYS A 292 38.71 28.95 -8.06
C LYS A 292 39.48 28.85 -9.37
N ASP A 293 38.86 28.32 -10.43
CA ASP A 293 39.52 28.22 -11.74
C ASP A 293 39.72 29.57 -12.42
N ARG A 294 38.75 30.49 -12.30
CA ARG A 294 38.94 31.88 -12.75
C ARG A 294 40.08 32.58 -12.03
N GLU A 295 40.21 32.37 -10.72
CA GLU A 295 41.31 32.95 -9.93
C GLU A 295 42.69 32.41 -10.37
N ARG A 296 42.77 31.10 -10.66
CA ARG A 296 44.00 30.48 -11.19
C ARG A 296 44.36 31.03 -12.57
N ALA A 297 43.38 31.25 -13.45
CA ALA A 297 43.59 31.83 -14.77
C ALA A 297 44.15 33.26 -14.68
N LEU A 298 43.57 34.11 -13.83
CA LEU A 298 44.06 35.48 -13.59
C LEU A 298 45.50 35.49 -13.05
N LYS A 299 45.81 34.62 -12.08
CA LYS A 299 47.18 34.46 -11.55
C LYS A 299 48.16 33.99 -12.64
N MET A 300 47.72 33.17 -13.58
CA MET A 300 48.54 32.74 -14.71
C MET A 300 48.79 33.88 -15.70
N GLU A 301 47.76 34.68 -16.03
CA GLU A 301 47.91 35.86 -16.88
C GLU A 301 48.86 36.90 -16.28
N GLU A 302 48.77 37.17 -14.97
CA GLU A 302 49.68 38.09 -14.29
C GLU A 302 51.14 37.61 -14.39
N ARG A 303 51.38 36.30 -14.21
CA ARG A 303 52.71 35.70 -14.40
C ARG A 303 53.20 35.83 -15.84
N LEU A 304 52.32 35.64 -16.83
CA LEU A 304 52.65 35.81 -18.24
C LEU A 304 52.95 37.28 -18.58
N MET A 305 52.19 38.23 -18.05
CA MET A 305 52.45 39.67 -18.21
C MET A 305 53.81 40.04 -17.60
N LYS A 306 54.12 39.58 -16.39
CA LYS A 306 55.43 39.79 -15.76
C LYS A 306 56.58 39.24 -16.60
N LYS A 307 56.41 38.05 -17.20
CA LYS A 307 57.40 37.47 -18.12
C LYS A 307 57.55 38.29 -19.41
N ARG A 308 56.46 38.78 -19.99
CA ARG A 308 56.49 39.66 -21.19
C ARG A 308 57.25 40.95 -20.88
N MET A 309 56.91 41.65 -19.80
CA MET A 309 57.61 42.89 -19.41
C MET A 309 59.13 42.67 -19.17
N ALA A 310 59.50 41.55 -18.55
CA ALA A 310 60.92 41.20 -18.36
C ALA A 310 61.64 40.90 -19.69
N LEU A 311 60.95 40.26 -20.64
CA LEU A 311 61.48 40.01 -21.98
C LEU A 311 61.65 41.32 -22.77
N ASP A 312 60.65 42.20 -22.73
CA ASP A 312 60.69 43.51 -23.40
C ASP A 312 61.84 44.37 -22.86
N ARG A 313 62.07 44.33 -21.53
CA ARG A 313 63.23 44.99 -20.92
C ARG A 313 64.55 44.44 -21.47
N LYS A 314 64.72 43.12 -21.53
CA LYS A 314 65.93 42.50 -22.09
C LYS A 314 66.15 42.85 -23.57
N ILE A 315 65.08 42.88 -24.37
CA ILE A 315 65.16 43.30 -25.78
C ILE A 315 65.62 44.76 -25.87
N SER A 316 65.04 45.64 -25.06
CA SER A 316 65.43 47.06 -25.03
C SER A 316 66.90 47.27 -24.62
N GLU A 317 67.41 46.47 -23.68
CA GLU A 317 68.82 46.49 -23.27
C GLU A 317 69.73 45.99 -24.40
N ALA A 318 69.39 44.87 -25.05
CA ALA A 318 70.15 44.33 -26.18
C ALA A 318 70.21 45.32 -27.37
N GLN A 319 69.12 46.06 -27.61
CA GLN A 319 69.06 47.05 -28.68
C GLN A 319 69.92 48.28 -28.39
N ARG A 320 70.08 48.68 -27.12
CA ARG A 320 71.06 49.70 -26.72
C ARG A 320 72.50 49.25 -26.97
N TYR A 321 72.84 48.00 -26.65
CA TYR A 321 74.17 47.46 -26.93
C TYR A 321 74.49 47.49 -28.43
N LYS A 322 73.54 47.07 -29.27
CA LYS A 322 73.71 47.08 -30.73
C LYS A 322 73.90 48.49 -31.31
N ASN A 323 73.21 49.49 -30.75
CA ASN A 323 73.39 50.88 -31.17
C ASN A 323 74.77 51.43 -30.77
N HIS A 324 75.30 51.06 -29.60
CA HIS A 324 76.66 51.44 -29.21
C HIS A 324 77.75 50.80 -30.07
N GLU A 325 77.56 49.58 -30.57
CA GLU A 325 78.48 48.95 -31.52
C GLU A 325 78.47 49.65 -32.90
N GLY A 326 77.37 50.31 -33.29
CA GLY A 326 77.29 51.07 -34.53
C GLY A 326 78.08 52.39 -34.57
N GLU A 327 78.38 52.97 -33.40
CA GLU A 327 79.19 54.20 -33.29
C GLU A 327 80.70 53.92 -33.23
N MET A 328 81.10 52.71 -32.83
CA MET A 328 82.47 52.23 -32.95
C MET A 328 82.63 51.51 -34.29
N GLY A 329 82.95 52.25 -35.36
CA GLY A 329 83.15 51.71 -36.70
C GLY A 329 84.20 50.60 -36.79
N VAL A 330 83.81 49.37 -36.49
CA VAL A 330 84.62 48.16 -36.66
C VAL A 330 83.95 47.28 -37.70
N SER A 331 84.48 47.38 -38.93
CA SER A 331 84.18 46.47 -40.03
C SER A 331 84.73 45.08 -39.72
N LEU A 332 83.87 44.20 -39.21
CA LEU A 332 84.18 42.78 -39.03
C LEU A 332 83.84 42.02 -40.31
N LYS A 333 84.90 41.49 -40.92
CA LYS A 333 84.93 40.65 -42.13
C LYS A 333 84.22 39.32 -41.86
N PRO A 334 83.38 38.79 -42.77
CA PRO A 334 82.74 37.50 -42.58
C PRO A 334 83.78 36.37 -42.71
N LEU A 335 83.81 35.48 -41.71
CA LEU A 335 84.55 34.22 -41.75
C LEU A 335 83.68 33.09 -42.32
N PRO A 336 84.31 32.06 -42.92
CA PRO A 336 83.66 31.17 -43.87
C PRO A 336 82.84 30.06 -43.20
N VAL A 337 81.82 29.65 -43.94
CA VAL A 337 80.97 28.49 -43.71
C VAL A 337 81.80 27.22 -43.92
N GLU A 338 81.99 26.42 -42.87
CA GLU A 338 82.39 25.01 -42.99
C GLU A 338 81.18 24.10 -42.79
N THR A 339 80.89 23.36 -43.85
CA THR A 339 79.96 22.25 -43.93
C THR A 339 80.65 20.93 -43.57
N SER A 340 80.12 20.17 -42.61
CA SER A 340 80.25 18.70 -42.47
C SER A 340 79.30 18.24 -41.36
N SER A 341 78.11 17.69 -41.67
CA SER A 341 77.77 16.29 -42.02
C SER A 341 77.80 15.28 -40.85
N SER A 342 76.60 14.73 -40.60
CA SER A 342 76.27 13.35 -40.18
C SER A 342 76.09 12.99 -38.69
N VAL A 343 75.17 12.02 -38.49
CA VAL A 343 74.86 11.19 -37.30
C VAL A 343 73.89 11.84 -36.30
N ALA A 344 72.74 11.29 -35.87
CA ALA A 344 72.08 10.00 -36.05
C ALA A 344 70.55 10.18 -35.90
N ALA A 345 69.81 9.37 -36.65
CA ALA A 345 68.39 9.13 -36.45
C ALA A 345 68.12 8.33 -35.17
N ARG A 346 67.08 8.72 -34.42
CA ARG A 346 66.31 7.77 -33.59
C ARG A 346 64.88 8.28 -33.42
N GLU A 347 63.94 7.48 -33.92
CA GLU A 347 62.49 7.61 -33.78
C GLU A 347 62.04 7.55 -32.31
N VAL A 348 61.10 8.41 -31.93
CA VAL A 348 59.93 8.21 -31.04
C VAL A 348 59.03 9.43 -31.32
N GLY A 349 57.84 9.35 -31.92
CA GLY A 349 56.66 8.66 -31.43
C GLY A 349 55.66 9.71 -30.90
N ASP A 350 54.56 9.87 -31.63
CA ASP A 350 53.23 10.31 -31.18
C ASP A 350 52.87 11.80 -30.99
N ASN A 351 52.07 12.27 -31.97
CA ASN A 351 50.70 12.78 -31.80
C ASN A 351 50.41 13.78 -30.69
N VAL A 352 50.23 15.07 -31.05
CA VAL A 352 49.06 15.87 -30.60
C VAL A 352 48.68 16.89 -31.68
N HIS A 353 47.55 16.64 -32.34
CA HIS A 353 46.81 17.63 -33.13
C HIS A 353 46.17 18.67 -32.21
N ALA A 354 46.42 19.94 -32.49
CA ALA A 354 45.57 21.04 -32.08
C ALA A 354 44.30 21.09 -32.96
N PRO A 355 43.10 21.33 -32.41
CA PRO A 355 41.97 21.69 -33.25
C PRO A 355 41.84 23.21 -33.34
N THR A 356 41.94 23.68 -34.58
CA THR A 356 41.49 24.99 -35.05
C THR A 356 40.00 25.18 -34.84
N SER A 357 39.67 26.31 -34.23
CA SER A 357 38.36 26.97 -34.24
C SER A 357 37.91 27.26 -35.69
N LYS A 358 36.67 26.83 -36.02
CA LYS A 358 35.66 27.57 -36.81
C LYS A 358 34.53 26.61 -37.26
N LYS A 359 33.31 26.84 -36.75
CA LYS A 359 32.00 26.62 -37.43
C LYS A 359 30.90 27.15 -36.48
N SER A 360 30.34 28.31 -36.82
CA SER A 360 28.99 28.46 -37.39
C SER A 360 27.88 28.00 -36.45
N LEU A 361 27.25 29.00 -35.83
CA LEU A 361 25.82 29.02 -35.52
C LEU A 361 25.04 28.59 -36.77
N GLU A 362 24.23 27.55 -36.64
CA GLU A 362 22.83 27.53 -37.07
C GLU A 362 22.22 26.15 -36.76
N ASP A 363 21.14 26.20 -35.98
CA ASP A 363 19.93 25.43 -36.17
C ASP A 363 19.73 24.05 -35.49
N ILE A 364 18.45 23.84 -35.13
CA ILE A 364 17.73 22.57 -34.87
C ILE A 364 17.63 22.04 -33.42
N ASP A 365 16.62 22.62 -32.76
CA ASP A 365 15.53 22.02 -31.98
C ASP A 365 15.23 20.50 -32.24
N ARG A 366 15.38 19.62 -31.23
CA ARG A 366 14.43 18.55 -30.80
C ARG A 366 15.00 17.51 -29.80
N PRO A 367 14.14 16.87 -28.98
CA PRO A 367 14.53 16.01 -27.85
C PRO A 367 14.58 14.50 -28.17
N GLU A 368 15.39 13.77 -27.37
CA GLU A 368 15.34 12.35 -26.91
C GLU A 368 14.78 11.22 -27.81
N PRO A 369 15.35 9.98 -27.78
CA PRO A 369 15.10 9.11 -26.62
C PRO A 369 16.19 8.07 -26.22
N LEU A 370 16.01 7.63 -24.97
CA LEU A 370 16.49 6.42 -24.28
C LEU A 370 16.68 5.14 -25.13
N HIS A 371 17.87 4.52 -25.04
CA HIS A 371 17.99 3.06 -24.86
C HIS A 371 19.38 2.65 -24.37
N ASN A 372 19.49 2.20 -23.11
CA ASN A 372 20.52 1.22 -22.76
C ASN A 372 20.05 0.36 -21.57
N ARG A 373 19.69 -0.89 -21.85
CA ARG A 373 19.44 -1.94 -20.85
C ARG A 373 20.77 -2.63 -20.51
N PRO A 374 21.03 -2.99 -19.25
CA PRO A 374 21.99 -4.04 -18.94
C PRO A 374 21.34 -5.44 -18.98
N ARG A 375 22.12 -6.43 -19.43
CA ARG A 375 21.80 -7.87 -19.48
C ARG A 375 21.52 -8.42 -18.08
N VAL A 376 20.43 -9.16 -17.95
CA VAL A 376 20.15 -10.03 -16.79
C VAL A 376 20.68 -11.42 -17.10
N VAL A 377 21.48 -11.94 -16.17
CA VAL A 377 22.01 -13.30 -16.11
C VAL A 377 20.89 -14.24 -15.66
N GLN A 378 20.62 -15.29 -16.44
CA GLN A 378 19.81 -16.43 -16.04
C GLN A 378 20.54 -17.22 -14.95
N VAL A 379 19.86 -17.47 -13.83
CA VAL A 379 20.23 -18.51 -12.87
C VAL A 379 19.06 -19.50 -12.86
N GLU A 380 19.30 -20.68 -13.41
CA GLU A 380 18.47 -21.88 -13.23
C GLU A 380 18.62 -22.36 -11.79
N PHE A 381 17.49 -22.74 -11.17
CA PHE A 381 17.49 -23.60 -9.99
C PHE A 381 16.75 -24.89 -10.34
N VAL A 382 17.44 -26.00 -10.08
CA VAL A 382 16.96 -27.39 -10.04
C VAL A 382 16.20 -27.62 -8.74
#